data_AF-A0A7S2LF22-F1
#
_entry.id   AF-A0A7S2LF22-F1
#
_cell.length_a   1.000
_cell.length_b   1.000
_cell.length_c   1.000
_cell.angle_alpha   90.00
_cell.angle_beta   90.00
_cell.angle_gamma   90.00
#
_symmetry.space_group_name_H-M   'P 1'
#
loop_
_entity.id
_entity.type
_entity.pdbx_description
1 polymer ?
#
loop_
_entity_poly.entity_id
_entity_poly.type
_entity_poly.pdbx_seq_one_letter_code
_entity_poly.pdbx_strand_id
1 'polypeptide(L)'
;MDAAALPPTLASAAGRIAALAGYSLGPLRDVTVNLRTASVCRLDPHIDPLADGPNGFVLTLLSGTVLTFSPIESMRKDPRRATDPALFGMRSFTDDDVDCLCRRRALVHFAGDARYRWTHAIRPGVAVELRDPRSGEPRARICDWWGTHQNLLERKD
;
A
#
# COMPACT_ATOMS: atom_id res chain seq x y z
N MET A 1 -8.20 -17.18 14.44
CA MET A 1 -9.40 -16.79 13.70
C MET A 1 -10.09 -18.06 13.23
N ASP A 2 -11.41 -18.11 13.25
CA ASP A 2 -12.15 -19.21 12.63
C ASP A 2 -12.27 -18.97 11.13
N ALA A 3 -11.54 -19.75 10.32
CA ALA A 3 -11.57 -19.62 8.86
C ALA A 3 -12.97 -19.90 8.28
N ALA A 4 -13.80 -20.67 9.00
CA ALA A 4 -15.17 -20.98 8.58
C ALA A 4 -16.11 -19.78 8.72
N ALA A 5 -15.73 -18.76 9.52
CA ALA A 5 -16.50 -17.53 9.68
C ALA A 5 -16.27 -16.52 8.55
N LEU A 6 -15.34 -16.77 7.62
CA LEU A 6 -15.11 -15.84 6.51
C LEU A 6 -16.29 -15.85 5.52
N PRO A 7 -16.73 -14.67 5.04
CA PRO A 7 -17.65 -14.57 3.91
C PRO A 7 -17.14 -15.39 2.71
N PRO A 8 -18.01 -16.07 1.93
CA PRO A 8 -17.60 -16.98 0.87
C PRO A 8 -16.63 -16.38 -0.16
N THR A 9 -16.79 -15.10 -0.48
CA THR A 9 -15.92 -14.39 -1.43
C THR A 9 -14.52 -14.18 -0.87
N LEU A 10 -14.38 -13.84 0.41
CA LEU A 10 -13.09 -13.71 1.09
C LEU A 10 -12.44 -15.07 1.32
N ALA A 11 -13.23 -16.08 1.68
CA ALA A 11 -12.76 -17.46 1.81
C ALA A 11 -12.21 -17.98 0.46
N SER A 12 -12.90 -17.70 -0.64
CA SER A 12 -12.44 -18.05 -2.00
C SER A 12 -11.12 -17.36 -2.34
N ALA A 13 -11.00 -16.06 -2.06
CA ALA A 13 -9.75 -15.32 -2.30
C ALA A 13 -8.59 -15.86 -1.45
N ALA A 14 -8.82 -16.09 -0.16
CA ALA A 14 -7.81 -16.65 0.75
C ALA A 14 -7.39 -18.06 0.32
N GLY A 15 -8.34 -18.92 -0.08
CA GLY A 15 -8.04 -20.26 -0.59
C GLY A 15 -7.18 -20.24 -1.86
N ARG A 16 -7.44 -19.29 -2.78
CA ARG A 16 -6.60 -19.11 -3.97
C ARG A 16 -5.19 -18.64 -3.64
N ILE A 17 -5.02 -17.77 -2.66
CA ILE A 17 -3.70 -17.33 -2.18
C ILE A 17 -2.96 -18.50 -1.51
N ALA A 18 -3.66 -19.26 -0.66
CA ALA A 18 -3.11 -20.45 0.00
C ALA A 18 -2.64 -21.53 -0.99
N ALA A 19 -3.30 -21.62 -2.15
CA ALA A 19 -2.97 -22.57 -3.22
C ALA A 19 -1.87 -22.07 -4.19
N LEU A 20 -1.29 -20.87 -3.99
CA LEU A 20 -0.23 -20.38 -4.85
C LEU A 20 1.03 -21.26 -4.75
N ALA A 21 1.52 -21.73 -5.89
CA ALA A 21 2.77 -22.48 -5.96
C ALA A 21 3.96 -21.59 -5.53
N GLY A 22 4.91 -22.19 -4.82
CA GLY A 22 6.14 -21.52 -4.39
C GLY A 22 6.07 -20.86 -3.00
N TYR A 23 4.91 -20.88 -2.34
CA TYR A 23 4.76 -20.36 -0.98
C TYR A 23 4.48 -21.48 0.02
N SER A 24 5.26 -21.53 1.10
CA SER A 24 4.95 -22.38 2.25
C SER A 24 4.10 -21.57 3.24
N LEU A 25 2.78 -21.65 3.07
CA LEU A 25 1.82 -20.90 3.87
C LEU A 25 1.24 -21.79 4.96
N GLY A 26 1.26 -21.27 6.19
CA GLY A 26 0.54 -21.84 7.32
C GLY A 26 -0.97 -21.51 7.25
N PRO A 27 -1.72 -21.83 8.32
CA PRO A 27 -3.13 -21.47 8.39
C PRO A 27 -3.31 -19.94 8.32
N LEU A 28 -4.42 -19.50 7.71
CA LEU A 28 -4.80 -18.09 7.63
C LEU A 28 -5.02 -17.53 9.04
N ARG A 29 -4.28 -16.47 9.38
CA ARG A 29 -4.31 -15.89 10.74
C ARG A 29 -5.38 -14.83 10.94
N ASP A 30 -5.49 -13.90 10.00
CA ASP A 30 -6.42 -12.77 9.99
C ASP A 30 -6.73 -12.31 8.56
N VAL A 31 -7.86 -11.63 8.36
CA VAL A 31 -8.18 -10.89 7.14
C VAL A 31 -8.79 -9.54 7.51
N THR A 32 -8.09 -8.48 7.14
CA THR A 32 -8.57 -7.10 7.31
C THR A 32 -8.99 -6.51 5.97
N VAL A 33 -10.19 -5.92 5.91
CA VAL A 33 -10.68 -5.19 4.73
C VAL A 33 -10.56 -3.69 5.00
N ASN A 34 -9.65 -3.04 4.28
CA ASN A 34 -9.45 -1.60 4.34
C ASN A 34 -10.20 -0.91 3.20
N LEU A 35 -11.41 -0.41 3.47
CA LEU A 35 -12.10 0.48 2.55
C LEU A 35 -11.61 1.91 2.75
N ARG A 36 -11.13 2.53 1.68
CA ARG A 36 -10.62 3.91 1.71
C ARG A 36 -11.50 4.77 0.85
N THR A 37 -12.11 5.76 1.48
CA THR A 37 -12.93 6.78 0.84
C THR A 37 -12.21 8.11 0.92
N ALA A 38 -12.52 9.01 0.00
CA ALA A 38 -11.80 10.25 -0.25
C ALA A 38 -10.35 10.00 -0.69
N SER A 39 -10.02 10.48 -1.87
CA SER A 39 -8.72 10.32 -2.52
C SER A 39 -7.50 10.85 -1.73
N VAL A 40 -7.65 11.38 -0.51
CA VAL A 40 -6.56 11.79 0.39
C VAL A 40 -6.26 10.79 1.52
N CYS A 41 -6.98 9.66 1.59
CA CYS A 41 -6.76 8.64 2.62
C CYS A 41 -5.29 8.16 2.64
N ARG A 42 -4.74 7.98 3.83
CA ARG A 42 -3.37 7.54 4.08
C ARG A 42 -3.35 6.34 4.99
N LEU A 43 -2.24 5.63 4.97
CA LEU A 43 -1.89 4.61 5.95
C LEU A 43 -0.52 4.97 6.48
N ASP A 44 -0.46 5.27 7.78
CA ASP A 44 0.78 5.69 8.42
C ASP A 44 1.79 4.52 8.42
N PRO A 45 3.10 4.81 8.32
CA PRO A 45 4.13 3.78 8.37
C PRO A 45 4.05 2.92 9.63
N HIS A 46 3.88 1.61 9.43
CA HIS A 46 3.79 0.64 10.53
C HIS A 46 4.31 -0.74 10.11
N ILE A 47 4.45 -1.63 11.09
CA ILE A 47 4.80 -3.04 10.91
C ILE A 47 3.65 -3.86 11.47
N ASP A 48 3.23 -4.87 10.73
CA ASP A 48 2.19 -5.78 11.21
C ASP A 48 2.66 -6.54 12.47
N PRO A 49 1.78 -6.82 13.43
CA PRO A 49 2.10 -7.59 14.64
C PRO A 49 2.89 -8.87 14.34
N LEU A 50 3.92 -9.16 15.12
CA LEU A 50 4.76 -10.36 14.91
C LEU A 50 3.96 -11.67 14.93
N ALA A 51 2.84 -11.69 15.65
CA ALA A 51 1.95 -12.85 15.76
C ALA A 51 1.23 -13.21 14.45
N ASP A 52 1.25 -12.34 13.44
CA ASP A 52 0.60 -12.59 12.14
C ASP A 52 1.45 -13.48 11.21
N GLY A 53 2.68 -13.78 11.64
CA GLY A 53 3.59 -14.66 10.92
C GLY A 53 4.36 -13.97 9.79
N PRO A 54 5.11 -14.76 8.99
CA PRO A 54 6.13 -14.23 8.09
C PRO A 54 5.65 -13.75 6.73
N ASN A 55 4.39 -14.02 6.37
CA ASN A 55 3.86 -13.71 5.04
C ASN A 55 2.72 -12.70 5.15
N GLY A 56 2.93 -11.50 4.63
CA GLY A 56 1.88 -10.51 4.42
C GLY A 56 1.39 -10.55 2.96
N PHE A 57 0.08 -10.50 2.76
CA PHE A 57 -0.53 -10.39 1.44
C PHE A 57 -1.52 -9.22 1.40
N VAL A 58 -1.40 -8.38 0.37
CA VAL A 58 -2.33 -7.26 0.12
C VAL A 58 -2.91 -7.41 -1.28
N LEU A 59 -4.23 -7.54 -1.36
CA LEU A 59 -4.98 -7.58 -2.62
C LEU A 59 -5.68 -6.25 -2.85
N THR A 60 -5.32 -5.54 -3.90
CA THR A 60 -6.01 -4.30 -4.32
C THR A 60 -7.24 -4.64 -5.17
N LEU A 61 -8.35 -3.93 -5.02
CA LEU A 61 -9.63 -4.34 -5.65
C LEU A 61 -10.26 -3.26 -6.54
N LEU A 62 -10.63 -2.12 -5.96
CA LEU A 62 -11.43 -1.09 -6.63
C LEU A 62 -10.56 -0.20 -7.54
N SER A 63 -9.40 0.21 -7.03
CA SER A 63 -8.42 1.05 -7.72
C SER A 63 -6.99 0.55 -7.46
N GLY A 64 -6.02 1.16 -8.14
CA GLY A 64 -4.61 0.95 -7.83
C GLY A 64 -4.15 1.91 -6.73
N THR A 65 -3.02 1.60 -6.10
CA THR A 65 -2.37 2.47 -5.12
C THR A 65 -0.85 2.28 -5.17
N VAL A 66 -0.10 3.17 -4.54
CA VAL A 66 1.33 2.99 -4.28
C VAL A 66 1.53 2.62 -2.82
N LEU A 67 2.06 1.42 -2.59
CA LEU A 67 2.49 0.95 -1.27
C LEU A 67 3.98 1.29 -1.10
N THR A 68 4.32 1.99 -0.03
CA THR A 68 5.69 2.45 0.24
C THR A 68 6.27 1.64 1.38
N PHE A 69 7.44 1.04 1.15
CA PHE A 69 8.22 0.38 2.18
C PHE A 69 9.38 1.28 2.60
N SER A 70 9.48 1.54 3.89
CA SER A 70 10.50 2.43 4.48
C SER A 70 11.32 1.66 5.51
N PRO A 71 12.66 1.57 5.39
CA PRO A 71 13.49 0.95 6.41
C PRO A 71 13.34 1.67 7.76
N ILE A 72 13.11 0.92 8.85
CA ILE A 72 12.93 1.51 10.19
C ILE A 72 14.14 2.33 10.62
N GLU A 73 15.34 1.85 10.31
CA GLU A 73 16.59 2.55 10.66
C GLU A 73 16.67 3.93 9.98
N SER A 74 16.19 4.05 8.75
CA SER A 74 16.16 5.33 8.02
C SER A 74 15.09 6.26 8.58
N MET A 75 13.92 5.72 8.93
CA MET A 75 12.85 6.47 9.62
C MET A 75 13.31 7.07 10.95
N ARG A 76 14.15 6.34 11.70
CA ARG A 76 14.70 6.81 12.98
C ARG A 76 15.71 7.95 12.84
N LYS A 77 16.38 8.08 11.70
CA LYS A 77 17.35 9.15 11.44
C LYS A 77 16.67 10.51 11.22
N ASP A 78 15.46 10.52 10.65
CA ASP A 78 14.67 11.73 10.42
C ASP A 78 13.19 11.47 10.75
N PRO A 79 12.83 11.33 12.03
CA PRO A 79 11.46 11.04 12.44
C PRO A 79 10.50 12.20 12.12
N ARG A 80 11.03 13.44 12.00
CA ARG A 80 10.22 14.61 11.67
C ARG A 80 9.61 14.46 10.29
N ARG A 81 10.40 14.04 9.28
CA ARG A 81 9.92 13.85 7.91
C ARG A 81 8.77 12.86 7.84
N ALA A 82 8.79 11.77 8.61
CA ALA A 82 7.72 10.79 8.66
C ALA A 82 6.39 11.32 9.24
N THR A 83 6.46 12.39 10.05
CA THR A 83 5.29 12.98 10.72
C THR A 83 4.78 14.27 10.08
N ASP A 84 5.57 14.88 9.19
CA ASP A 84 5.25 16.15 8.53
C ASP A 84 4.65 15.89 7.13
N PRO A 85 3.34 16.13 6.93
CA PRO A 85 2.66 15.83 5.66
C PRO A 85 3.20 16.59 4.46
N ALA A 86 3.72 17.80 4.65
CA ALA A 86 4.32 18.56 3.56
C ALA A 86 5.64 17.92 3.12
N LEU A 87 6.45 17.46 4.08
CA LEU A 87 7.74 16.83 3.79
C LEU A 87 7.57 15.46 3.12
N PHE A 88 6.80 14.54 3.72
CA PHE A 88 6.65 13.21 3.12
C PHE A 88 5.79 13.22 1.85
N GLY A 89 4.89 14.20 1.69
CA GLY A 89 4.14 14.38 0.45
C GLY A 89 5.05 14.71 -0.74
N MET A 90 6.13 15.46 -0.49
CA MET A 90 7.07 15.94 -1.51
C MET A 90 8.33 15.08 -1.68
N ARG A 91 8.70 14.32 -0.66
CA ARG A 91 9.98 13.60 -0.63
C ARG A 91 9.85 12.14 -0.24
N SER A 92 8.65 11.65 0.06
CA SER A 92 8.44 10.37 0.76
C SER A 92 8.93 10.40 2.22
N PHE A 93 8.71 9.31 2.97
CA PHE A 93 9.02 9.20 4.39
C PHE A 93 10.54 9.19 4.66
N THR A 94 11.31 8.52 3.81
CA THR A 94 12.78 8.48 3.85
C THR A 94 13.39 8.58 2.45
N ASP A 95 14.71 8.76 2.36
CA ASP A 95 15.44 8.70 1.09
C ASP A 95 15.72 7.25 0.62
N ASP A 96 15.50 6.26 1.49
CA ASP A 96 15.71 4.84 1.21
C ASP A 96 14.39 4.09 0.92
N ASP A 97 13.31 4.85 0.71
CA ASP A 97 11.98 4.28 0.48
C ASP A 97 11.92 3.53 -0.85
N VAL A 98 11.21 2.40 -0.83
CA VAL A 98 10.88 1.63 -2.03
C VAL A 98 9.38 1.70 -2.27
N ASP A 99 9.02 2.25 -3.42
CA ASP A 99 7.63 2.32 -3.85
C ASP A 99 7.24 1.11 -4.70
N CYS A 100 6.14 0.48 -4.32
CA CYS A 100 5.52 -0.60 -5.07
C CYS A 100 4.21 -0.10 -5.70
N LEU A 101 4.17 -0.07 -7.04
CA LEU A 101 2.93 0.25 -7.77
C LEU A 101 1.98 -0.95 -7.74
N CYS A 102 0.94 -0.85 -6.93
CA CYS A 102 -0.08 -1.88 -6.76
C CYS A 102 -1.28 -1.56 -7.66
N ARG A 103 -1.26 -2.04 -8.91
CA ARG A 103 -2.39 -1.86 -9.85
C ARG A 103 -3.67 -2.51 -9.33
N ARG A 104 -4.83 -2.11 -9.85
CA ARG A 104 -6.12 -2.75 -9.51
C ARG A 104 -6.06 -4.26 -9.74
N ARG A 105 -6.52 -5.07 -8.76
CA ARG A 105 -6.46 -6.55 -8.76
C ARG A 105 -5.05 -7.13 -8.68
N ALA A 106 -4.07 -6.35 -8.24
CA ALA A 106 -2.73 -6.84 -7.96
C ALA A 106 -2.69 -7.49 -6.58
N LEU A 107 -1.94 -8.58 -6.47
CA LEU A 107 -1.57 -9.19 -5.21
C LEU A 107 -0.12 -8.82 -4.89
N VAL A 108 0.09 -8.19 -3.75
CA VAL A 108 1.42 -7.91 -3.21
C VAL A 108 1.69 -8.91 -2.11
N HIS A 109 2.86 -9.55 -2.17
CA HIS A 109 3.40 -10.37 -1.10
C HIS A 109 4.65 -9.69 -0.54
N PHE A 110 4.78 -9.68 0.78
CA PHE A 110 6.00 -9.25 1.44
C PHE A 110 6.34 -10.17 2.61
N ALA A 111 7.64 -10.44 2.76
CA ALA A 111 8.21 -11.36 3.73
C ALA A 111 9.64 -10.92 4.10
N GLY A 112 10.25 -11.58 5.09
CA GLY A 112 11.62 -11.29 5.52
C GLY A 112 11.80 -9.84 5.98
N ASP A 113 12.84 -9.17 5.50
CA ASP A 113 13.12 -7.78 5.89
C ASP A 113 11.96 -6.83 5.60
N ALA A 114 11.26 -6.99 4.46
CA ALA A 114 10.09 -6.18 4.13
C ALA A 114 8.92 -6.36 5.13
N ARG A 115 8.86 -7.51 5.81
CA ARG A 115 7.84 -7.84 6.81
C ARG A 115 8.24 -7.43 8.24
N TYR A 116 9.52 -7.42 8.56
CA TYR A 116 9.99 -7.30 9.94
C TYR A 116 10.86 -6.07 10.22
N ARG A 117 11.48 -5.50 9.19
CA ARG A 117 12.47 -4.41 9.34
C ARG A 117 12.12 -3.16 8.55
N TRP A 118 11.07 -3.23 7.75
CA TRP A 118 10.57 -2.13 6.94
C TRP A 118 9.13 -1.87 7.35
N THR A 119 8.80 -0.61 7.58
CA THR A 119 7.42 -0.20 7.71
C THR A 119 6.79 -0.20 6.33
N HIS A 120 5.50 -0.50 6.23
CA HIS A 120 4.73 -0.27 5.01
C HIS A 120 3.66 0.80 5.24
N ALA A 121 3.40 1.60 4.21
CA ALA A 121 2.59 2.80 4.29
C ALA A 121 1.92 3.10 2.96
N ILE A 122 0.91 3.96 2.99
CA ILE A 122 0.37 4.59 1.78
C ILE A 122 0.32 6.08 2.07
N ARG A 123 1.08 6.86 1.29
CA ARG A 123 1.11 8.32 1.39
C ARG A 123 -0.28 8.91 1.10
N PRO A 124 -0.61 10.12 1.55
CA PRO A 124 -1.79 10.83 1.06
C PRO A 124 -1.61 11.15 -0.43
N GLY A 125 -2.73 11.19 -1.14
CA GLY A 125 -2.74 11.61 -2.53
C GLY A 125 -2.36 13.08 -2.67
N VAL A 126 -1.60 13.40 -3.71
CA VAL A 126 -1.19 14.78 -4.04
C VAL A 126 -2.12 15.37 -5.09
N ALA A 127 -2.50 16.63 -4.90
CA ALA A 127 -3.25 17.37 -5.89
C ALA A 127 -2.31 17.81 -7.03
N VAL A 128 -2.64 17.40 -8.25
CA VAL A 128 -1.89 17.71 -9.46
C VAL A 128 -2.85 18.18 -10.55
N GLU A 129 -2.42 19.13 -11.36
CA GLU A 129 -3.16 19.54 -12.54
C GLU A 129 -2.72 18.69 -13.73
N LEU A 130 -3.64 17.87 -14.26
CA LEU A 130 -3.39 17.01 -15.42
C LEU A 130 -4.32 17.41 -16.56
N ARG A 131 -3.85 17.29 -17.80
CA ARG A 131 -4.71 17.48 -18.98
C ARG A 131 -5.70 16.33 -19.06
N ASP A 132 -6.98 16.68 -19.18
CA ASP A 132 -8.02 15.70 -19.41
C ASP A 132 -7.85 15.08 -20.81
N PRO A 133 -7.75 13.76 -20.96
CA PRO A 133 -7.50 13.14 -22.25
C PRO A 133 -8.67 13.30 -23.23
N ARG A 134 -9.88 13.66 -22.76
CA ARG A 134 -11.06 13.87 -23.62
C ARG A 134 -11.19 15.32 -24.08
N SER A 135 -10.98 16.28 -23.20
CA SER A 135 -11.16 17.71 -23.52
C SER A 135 -9.85 18.45 -23.82
N GLY A 136 -8.70 17.91 -23.41
CA GLY A 136 -7.40 18.57 -23.49
C GLY A 136 -7.18 19.66 -22.43
N GLU A 137 -8.24 20.05 -21.70
CA GLU A 137 -8.22 21.09 -20.69
C GLU A 137 -7.52 20.63 -19.40
N PRO A 138 -6.80 21.52 -18.71
CA PRO A 138 -6.25 21.21 -17.39
C PRO A 138 -7.39 20.95 -16.40
N ARG A 139 -7.24 19.91 -15.58
CA ARG A 139 -8.20 19.59 -14.53
C ARG A 139 -7.48 18.98 -13.33
N ALA A 140 -7.78 19.50 -12.15
CA ALA A 140 -7.22 18.98 -10.90
C ALA A 140 -7.57 17.49 -10.72
N ARG A 141 -6.59 16.72 -10.27
CA ARG A 141 -6.68 15.29 -9.93
C ARG A 141 -5.92 15.04 -8.63
N ILE A 142 -6.33 14.00 -7.92
CA ILE A 142 -5.56 13.49 -6.80
C ILE A 142 -4.84 12.22 -7.27
N CYS A 143 -3.53 12.18 -7.09
CA CYS A 143 -2.69 11.09 -7.56
C CYS A 143 -1.83 10.52 -6.43
N ASP A 144 -1.55 9.23 -6.50
CA ASP A 144 -0.33 8.67 -5.93
C ASP A 144 0.84 8.97 -6.88
N TRP A 145 2.04 9.12 -6.32
CA TRP A 145 3.27 9.16 -7.09
C TRP A 145 4.21 8.03 -6.66
N TRP A 146 5.10 7.54 -7.54
CA TRP A 146 6.12 6.55 -7.17
C TRP A 146 7.49 6.83 -7.77
N GLY A 147 8.54 6.77 -6.96
CA GLY A 147 9.92 7.06 -7.33
C GLY A 147 10.19 8.54 -7.66
N THR A 148 9.39 9.15 -8.54
CA THR A 148 9.44 10.59 -8.86
C THR A 148 8.02 11.16 -9.01
N HIS A 149 7.87 12.48 -8.92
CA HIS A 149 6.58 13.16 -9.11
C HIS A 149 6.07 13.15 -10.56
N GLN A 150 6.86 12.65 -11.51
CA GLN A 150 6.43 12.47 -12.90
C GLN A 150 5.62 11.18 -13.09
N ASN A 151 5.82 10.22 -12.20
CA ASN A 151 5.15 8.93 -12.23
C ASN A 151 3.88 9.01 -11.38
N LEU A 152 2.72 9.22 -12.03
CA LEU A 152 1.46 9.50 -11.35
C LEU A 152 0.43 8.41 -11.59
N LEU A 153 -0.27 8.02 -10.54
CA LEU A 153 -1.40 7.10 -10.54
C LEU A 153 -2.62 7.85 -10.00
N GLU A 154 -3.54 8.21 -10.89
CA GLU A 154 -4.81 8.83 -10.50
C GLU A 154 -5.57 7.93 -9.52
N ARG A 155 -5.93 8.50 -8.37
CA ARG A 155 -6.83 7.86 -7.41
C ARG A 155 -8.26 7.98 -7.94
N LYS A 156 -8.95 6.85 -7.96
CA LYS A 156 -10.35 6.76 -8.38
C LYS A 156 -11.19 6.50 -7.15
N ASP A 157 -12.22 7.32 -6.97
CA ASP A 157 -13.29 7.09 -6.01
C ASP A 157 -14.28 6.03 -6.55
#